data_AF-A0A9D6H8R4-F1
#
_entry.id   AF-A0A9D6H8R4-F1
#
_cell.length_a   1.000
_cell.length_b   1.000
_cell.length_c   1.000
_cell.angle_alpha   90.00
_cell.angle_beta   90.00
_cell.angle_gamma   90.00
#
_symmetry.space_group_name_H-M   'P 1'
#
loop_
_entity.id
_entity.type
_entity.pdbx_description
1 polymer ?
#
loop_
_entity_poly.entity_id
_entity_poly.type
_entity_poly.pdbx_seq_one_letter_code
_entity_poly.pdbx_strand_id
1 'polypeptide(L)'
;MSTRGDLHSIVDGLPESALEDARTYLEALRSAPPDRLAALLQQAPLDDEAFTEADLAAVEASRSRDTSEPPLDWEQVKAQISDG
;
A
#
# COMPACT_ATOMS: atom_id res chain seq x y z
N MET A 1 -14.51 -8.57 -16.73
CA MET A 1 -14.81 -7.68 -15.59
C MET A 1 -15.53 -8.48 -14.54
N SER A 2 -15.18 -8.30 -13.27
CA SER A 2 -15.89 -8.95 -12.16
C SER A 2 -17.19 -8.20 -11.84
N THR A 3 -18.24 -8.92 -11.45
CA THR A 3 -19.54 -8.37 -11.05
C THR A 3 -19.71 -8.35 -9.54
N ARG A 4 -20.73 -7.63 -9.03
CA ARG A 4 -21.08 -7.69 -7.60
C ARG A 4 -21.47 -9.10 -7.15
N GLY A 5 -22.11 -9.88 -8.04
CA GLY A 5 -22.48 -11.26 -7.74
C GLY A 5 -21.28 -12.18 -7.56
N ASP A 6 -20.22 -11.96 -8.35
CA ASP A 6 -18.97 -12.73 -8.21
C ASP A 6 -18.31 -12.44 -6.86
N LEU A 7 -18.31 -11.17 -6.42
CA LEU A 7 -17.75 -10.79 -5.12
C LEU A 7 -18.55 -11.35 -3.95
N HIS A 8 -19.88 -11.32 -4.00
CA HIS A 8 -20.73 -11.93 -2.97
C HIS A 8 -20.46 -13.42 -2.83
N SER A 9 -20.34 -14.14 -3.96
CA SER A 9 -20.07 -15.58 -3.95
C SER A 9 -18.71 -15.93 -3.32
N ILE A 10 -17.70 -15.06 -3.46
CA ILE A 10 -16.40 -15.21 -2.81
C ILE A 10 -16.55 -15.03 -1.30
N VAL A 11 -17.21 -13.96 -0.86
CA VAL A 11 -17.40 -13.66 0.58
C VAL A 11 -18.20 -14.78 1.27
N ASP A 12 -19.25 -15.26 0.62
CA ASP A 12 -20.08 -16.37 1.14
C ASP A 12 -19.30 -17.69 1.23
N GLY A 13 -18.23 -17.84 0.45
CA GLY A 13 -17.37 -19.03 0.43
C GLY A 13 -16.21 -19.00 1.43
N LEU A 14 -16.00 -17.89 2.15
CA LEU A 14 -14.90 -17.79 3.11
C LEU A 14 -15.18 -18.58 4.39
N PRO A 15 -14.15 -19.17 5.02
CA PRO A 15 -14.31 -19.70 6.36
C PRO A 15 -14.60 -18.56 7.35
N GLU A 16 -15.39 -18.85 8.38
CA GLU A 16 -15.82 -17.85 9.36
C GLU A 16 -14.65 -17.11 10.03
N SER A 17 -13.51 -17.80 10.21
CA SER A 17 -12.28 -17.23 10.76
C SER A 17 -11.64 -16.13 9.90
N ALA A 18 -11.99 -16.04 8.62
CA ALA A 18 -11.43 -15.04 7.68
C ALA A 18 -12.38 -13.86 7.44
N LEU A 19 -13.58 -13.85 8.03
CA LEU A 19 -14.58 -12.82 7.77
C LEU A 19 -14.18 -11.43 8.29
N GLU A 20 -13.50 -11.36 9.43
CA GLU A 20 -13.01 -10.09 9.96
C GLU A 20 -11.92 -9.49 9.07
N ASP A 21 -10.93 -10.28 8.63
CA ASP A 21 -9.89 -9.81 7.70
C ASP A 21 -10.50 -9.33 6.37
N ALA A 22 -11.46 -10.10 5.83
CA ALA A 22 -12.17 -9.72 4.62
C ALA A 22 -12.97 -8.42 4.80
N ARG A 23 -13.60 -8.21 5.96
CA ARG A 23 -14.31 -6.98 6.29
C ARG A 23 -13.36 -5.80 6.32
N THR A 24 -12.22 -5.90 7.02
CA THR A 24 -11.21 -4.84 7.06
C THR A 24 -10.74 -4.46 5.67
N TYR A 25 -10.47 -5.44 4.81
CA TYR A 25 -10.07 -5.21 3.42
C TYR A 25 -11.14 -4.48 2.61
N LEU A 26 -12.39 -4.93 2.68
CA LEU A 26 -13.51 -4.33 1.94
C LEU A 26 -13.86 -2.93 2.45
N GLU A 27 -13.75 -2.68 3.76
CA GLU A 27 -13.93 -1.35 4.35
C GLU A 27 -12.82 -0.39 3.93
N ALA A 28 -11.57 -0.87 3.82
CA ALA A 28 -10.47 -0.09 3.27
C ALA A 28 -10.72 0.26 1.80
N LEU A 29 -11.19 -0.68 0.97
CA LEU A 29 -11.55 -0.40 -0.44
C LEU A 29 -12.72 0.59 -0.57
N ARG A 30 -13.68 0.56 0.36
CA ARG A 30 -14.80 1.50 0.38
C ARG A 30 -14.35 2.92 0.73
N SER A 31 -13.34 3.03 1.60
CA SER A 31 -12.83 4.30 2.15
C SER A 31 -11.67 4.86 1.34
N ALA A 32 -11.03 4.03 0.50
CA ALA A 32 -9.88 4.42 -0.28
C ALA A 32 -10.27 5.44 -1.36
N PRO A 33 -9.42 6.45 -1.62
CA PRO A 33 -9.44 7.17 -2.89
C PRO A 33 -9.36 6.15 -4.05
N PRO A 34 -9.73 6.52 -5.29
CA PRO A 34 -9.59 5.62 -6.46
C PRO A 34 -8.15 5.15 -6.74
N ASP A 35 -7.19 5.60 -5.94
CA ASP A 35 -5.78 5.25 -5.98
C ASP A 35 -5.51 3.92 -5.25
N ARG A 36 -5.21 2.89 -6.04
CA ARG A 36 -4.89 1.53 -5.58
C ARG A 36 -3.65 1.49 -4.68
N LEU A 37 -2.68 2.39 -4.87
CA LEU A 37 -1.48 2.45 -4.06
C LEU A 37 -1.81 2.89 -2.62
N ALA A 38 -2.70 3.88 -2.48
CA ALA A 38 -3.13 4.35 -1.17
C ALA A 38 -3.88 3.26 -0.38
N ALA A 39 -4.70 2.45 -1.07
CA ALA A 39 -5.38 1.31 -0.45
C ALA A 39 -4.41 0.24 0.05
N LEU A 40 -3.37 -0.08 -0.74
CA LEU A 40 -2.34 -1.05 -0.35
C LEU A 40 -1.53 -0.57 0.86
N LEU A 41 -1.12 0.70 0.88
CA LEU A 41 -0.38 1.27 2.01
C LEU A 41 -1.20 1.31 3.31
N GLN A 42 -2.52 1.52 3.24
CA GLN A 42 -3.38 1.47 4.43
C GLN A 42 -3.54 0.06 5.02
N GLN A 43 -3.29 -0.99 4.23
CA GLN A 43 -3.40 -2.38 4.67
C GLN A 43 -2.05 -2.98 5.07
N ALA A 44 -0.95 -2.29 4.78
CA ALA A 44 0.36 -2.73 5.21
C ALA A 44 0.42 -2.75 6.75
N PRO A 45 1.02 -3.78 7.37
CA PRO A 45 1.34 -3.74 8.79
C PRO A 45 2.14 -2.46 9.11
N LEU A 46 1.92 -1.90 10.29
CA LEU A 46 2.77 -0.83 10.78
C LEU A 46 4.20 -1.36 10.86
N ASP A 47 5.15 -0.60 10.30
CA ASP A 47 6.56 -0.86 10.48
C ASP A 47 6.97 -0.46 11.91
N ASP A 48 6.95 -1.43 12.80
CA ASP A 48 7.28 -1.30 14.22
C ASP A 48 8.68 -1.84 14.56
N GLU A 49 9.46 -2.21 13.54
CA GLU A 49 10.84 -2.65 13.71
C GLU A 49 11.74 -1.48 14.15
N ALA A 50 12.71 -1.77 15.02
CA ALA A 50 13.68 -0.76 15.42
C ALA A 50 14.60 -0.44 14.24
N PHE A 51 14.89 0.85 14.04
CA PHE A 51 15.88 1.29 13.05
C PHE A 51 17.21 0.55 13.23
N THR A 52 17.69 -0.03 12.15
CA THR A 52 19.01 -0.67 12.10
C THR A 52 20.09 0.37 11.81
N GLU A 53 21.36 0.02 12.06
CA GLU A 53 22.49 0.85 11.67
C GLU A 53 22.55 1.07 10.15
N ALA A 54 22.08 0.11 9.36
CA ALA A 54 22.00 0.23 7.91
C ALA A 54 20.97 1.29 7.48
N ASP A 55 19.82 1.36 8.16
CA ASP A 55 18.79 2.37 7.89
C ASP A 55 19.31 3.77 8.20
N LEU A 56 19.98 3.92 9.35
CA LEU A 56 20.58 5.19 9.75
C LEU A 56 21.67 5.64 8.76
N ALA A 57 22.52 4.71 8.30
CA ALA A 57 23.54 5.01 7.30
C ALA A 57 22.92 5.40 5.95
N ALA A 58 21.83 4.76 5.53
CA ALA A 58 21.12 5.09 4.30
C ALA A 58 20.49 6.50 4.34
N VAL A 59 19.89 6.88 5.48
CA VAL A 59 19.34 8.22 5.69
C VAL A 59 20.45 9.28 5.60
N GLU A 60 21.58 9.04 6.26
CA GLU A 60 22.69 9.99 6.26
C GLU A 60 23.35 10.10 4.87
N ALA A 61 23.52 8.97 4.19
CA ALA A 61 23.98 8.96 2.80
C ALA A 61 23.04 9.76 1.89
N SER A 62 21.72 9.61 2.06
CA SER A 62 20.72 10.37 1.29
C SER A 62 20.82 11.88 1.54
N ARG A 63 20.98 12.31 2.80
CA ARG A 63 21.15 13.74 3.16
C ARG A 63 22.40 14.37 2.56
N SER A 64 23.46 13.56 2.41
CA SER A 64 24.74 14.01 1.86
C SER A 64 24.82 13.98 0.34
N ARG A 65 23.81 13.44 -0.37
CA ARG A 65 23.76 13.49 -1.84
C ARG A 65 23.47 14.91 -2.29
N ASP A 66 24.28 15.39 -3.22
CA ASP A 66 24.02 16.62 -3.97
C ASP A 66 22.78 16.43 -4.84
N THR A 67 21.66 17.03 -4.45
CA THR A 67 20.37 16.92 -5.16
C THR A 67 20.24 18.02 -6.21
N SER A 68 21.19 18.10 -7.13
CA SER A 68 21.08 19.00 -8.30
C SER A 68 19.90 18.62 -9.19
N GLU A 69 19.41 17.39 -9.07
CA GLU A 69 18.20 16.92 -9.75
C GLU A 69 16.94 17.44 -9.06
N PRO A 70 15.94 17.91 -9.84
CA PRO A 70 14.67 18.33 -9.28
C PRO A 70 13.96 17.14 -8.62
N PRO A 71 13.20 17.39 -7.54
CA PRO A 71 12.40 16.33 -6.91
C PRO A 71 11.43 15.71 -7.92
N LEU A 72 11.23 14.40 -7.82
CA LEU A 72 10.26 13.69 -8.64
C LEU A 72 8.84 14.19 -8.37
N ASP A 73 8.04 14.28 -9.43
CA ASP A 73 6.61 14.56 -9.31
C ASP A 73 5.88 13.35 -8.72
N TRP A 74 4.98 13.61 -7.78
CA TRP A 74 4.24 12.58 -7.06
C TRP A 74 3.38 11.73 -8.00
N GLU A 75 2.78 12.34 -9.03
CA GLU A 75 1.98 11.59 -10.01
C GLU A 75 2.86 10.65 -10.87
N GLN A 76 4.10 11.04 -11.17
CA GLN A 76 5.05 10.20 -11.91
C GLN A 76 5.49 8.99 -11.07
N VAL A 77 5.77 9.20 -9.78
CA VAL A 77 6.16 8.11 -8.86
C VAL A 77 5.04 7.08 -8.75
N LYS A 78 3.78 7.54 -8.58
CA LYS A 78 2.62 6.65 -8.51
C LYS A 78 2.43 5.82 -9.78
N ALA A 79 2.62 6.42 -10.95
CA ALA A 79 2.51 5.71 -12.22
C ALA A 79 3.53 4.56 -12.33
N GLN A 80 4.80 4.80 -11.94
CA GLN A 80 5.85 3.78 -12.00
C GLN A 80 5.59 2.59 -11.06
N ILE A 81 5.07 2.85 -9.86
CA ILE A 81 4.78 1.80 -8.87
C ILE A 81 3.54 0.98 -9.27
N SER A 82 2.58 1.59 -9.96
CA SER A 82 1.32 0.93 -10.35
C SER A 82 1.47 0.01 -11.58
N ASP A 83 2.54 0.18 -12.36
CA ASP A 83 2.84 -0.59 -13.59
C ASP A 83 3.79 -1.80 -13.35
N GLY A 84 4.26 -2.00 -12.10
CA GLY A 84 5.13 -3.12 -11.70
C GLY A 84 4.39 -4.21 -10.92
#